data_AF-A0A0D2CLK3-F1
#
_entry.id   AF-A0A0D2CLK3-F1
#
_cell.length_a   1.000
_cell.length_b   1.000
_cell.length_c   1.000
_cell.angle_alpha   90.00
_cell.angle_beta   90.00
_cell.angle_gamma   90.00
#
_symmetry.space_group_name_H-M   'P 1'
#
loop_
_entity.id
_entity.type
_entity.pdbx_description
1 polymer ?
#
loop_
_entity_poly.entity_id
_entity_poly.type
_entity_poly.pdbx_seq_one_letter_code
_entity_poly.pdbx_strand_id
1 'polypeptide(L)'
;MDWKEYTFGAMYSHPLLLVSLLLVVYLTTLSIYRLYFSPLAKFPGPKLAALSSWYAAYHDLVRGGKYVWVVEEMHRKYGPVVRVRPDALHFNDPRFIDEIYAQSPKRRRERYKTVVQNLQAPGSMLATIDHDFHRKRRSVLNPYFSQQNVRRLEPVINDTLAALLHRMDGWAKTGTPIQMSVAFRAATKDIIQA
;
A
#
# COMPACT_ATOMS: atom_id res chain seq x y z
N MET A 1 40.48 45.22 -5.93
CA MET A 1 39.48 44.57 -6.81
C MET A 1 38.85 43.46 -6.00
N ASP A 2 37.65 43.71 -5.48
CA ASP A 2 37.04 42.92 -4.42
C ASP A 2 36.21 41.77 -5.01
N TRP A 3 36.88 40.64 -5.27
CA TRP A 3 36.31 39.36 -5.73
C TRP A 3 35.09 38.88 -4.92
N LYS A 4 34.95 39.31 -3.66
CA LYS A 4 33.75 39.01 -2.86
C LYS A 4 32.52 39.73 -3.43
N GLU A 5 32.63 41.00 -3.79
CA GLU A 5 31.49 41.74 -4.37
C GLU A 5 31.06 41.19 -5.74
N TYR A 6 32.02 40.73 -6.56
CA TYR A 6 31.73 40.11 -7.86
C TYR A 6 31.05 38.74 -7.75
N THR A 7 31.50 37.89 -6.81
CA THR A 7 30.92 36.55 -6.60
C THR A 7 29.54 36.62 -5.98
N PHE A 8 29.31 37.53 -5.02
CA PHE A 8 27.96 37.76 -4.48
C PHE A 8 27.04 38.41 -5.53
N GLY A 9 27.49 39.42 -6.27
CA GLY A 9 26.70 40.07 -7.33
C GLY A 9 26.26 39.13 -8.46
N ALA A 10 27.14 38.23 -8.91
CA ALA A 10 26.83 37.23 -9.93
C ALA A 10 25.90 36.10 -9.41
N MET A 11 25.95 35.80 -8.11
CA MET A 11 25.06 34.83 -7.47
C MET A 11 23.62 35.37 -7.37
N TYR A 12 23.45 36.67 -7.17
CA TYR A 12 22.14 37.34 -7.18
C TYR A 12 21.60 37.64 -8.59
N SER A 13 22.47 37.74 -9.61
CA SER A 13 22.04 38.05 -10.98
C SER A 13 21.40 36.86 -11.71
N HIS A 14 21.71 35.62 -11.31
CA HIS A 14 21.19 34.39 -11.93
C HIS A 14 20.70 33.34 -10.92
N PRO A 15 19.68 33.67 -10.10
CA PRO A 15 19.17 32.77 -9.06
C PRO A 15 18.70 31.41 -9.62
N LEU A 16 18.20 31.37 -10.86
CA LEU A 16 17.76 30.14 -11.51
C LEU A 16 18.90 29.16 -11.80
N LEU A 17 20.09 29.67 -12.16
CA LEU A 17 21.26 28.81 -12.40
C LEU A 17 21.78 28.22 -11.10
N LEU A 18 21.82 29.02 -10.03
CA LEU A 18 22.20 28.54 -8.70
C LEU A 18 21.24 27.46 -8.19
N VAL A 19 19.93 27.70 -8.31
CA VAL A 19 18.90 26.72 -7.93
C VAL A 19 19.03 25.43 -8.74
N SER A 20 19.26 25.55 -10.06
CA SER A 20 19.45 24.39 -10.94
C SER A 20 20.70 23.58 -10.55
N LEU A 21 21.81 24.25 -10.26
CA LEU A 21 23.04 23.61 -9.81
C LEU A 21 22.84 22.88 -8.47
N LEU A 22 22.24 23.55 -7.49
CA LEU A 22 21.95 22.96 -6.18
C LEU A 22 21.02 21.74 -6.31
N LEU A 23 20.01 21.81 -7.18
CA LEU A 23 19.13 20.69 -7.46
C LEU A 23 19.87 19.50 -8.07
N VAL A 24 20.75 19.74 -9.06
CA VAL A 24 21.55 18.67 -9.68
C VAL A 24 22.49 18.02 -8.66
N VAL A 25 23.17 18.81 -7.84
CA VAL A 25 24.05 18.30 -6.77
C VAL A 25 23.25 17.47 -5.77
N TYR A 26 22.09 17.95 -5.33
CA TYR A 26 21.21 17.24 -4.41
C TYR A 26 20.72 15.91 -4.99
N LEU A 27 20.18 15.91 -6.20
CA LEU A 27 19.66 14.70 -6.85
C LEU A 27 20.75 13.66 -7.11
N THR A 28 21.95 14.10 -7.49
CA THR A 28 23.10 13.21 -7.71
C THR A 28 23.54 12.56 -6.41
N THR A 29 23.72 13.37 -5.35
CA THR A 29 24.10 12.89 -4.02
C THR A 29 23.07 11.91 -3.47
N LEU A 30 21.78 12.25 -3.59
CA LEU A 30 20.67 11.41 -3.17
C LEU A 30 20.62 10.08 -3.93
N SER A 31 20.88 10.11 -5.23
CA SER A 31 20.90 8.91 -6.08
C SER A 31 22.02 7.95 -5.70
N ILE A 32 23.23 8.49 -5.49
CA ILE A 32 24.38 7.70 -5.03
C ILE A 32 24.09 7.09 -3.66
N TYR A 33 23.57 7.89 -2.71
CA TYR A 33 23.19 7.40 -1.40
C TYR A 33 22.17 6.26 -1.47
N ARG A 34 21.07 6.45 -2.22
CA ARG A 34 20.01 5.45 -2.34
C ARG A 34 20.48 4.16 -2.98
N LEU A 35 21.34 4.23 -3.99
CA LEU A 35 21.82 3.03 -4.70
C LEU A 35 22.89 2.27 -3.92
N TYR A 36 23.81 2.95 -3.26
CA TYR A 36 25.02 2.32 -2.72
C TYR A 36 25.11 2.34 -1.19
N PHE A 37 24.61 3.38 -0.54
CA PHE A 37 24.83 3.61 0.90
C PHE A 37 23.57 3.39 1.75
N SER A 38 22.39 3.26 1.13
CA SER A 38 21.17 2.98 1.89
C SER A 38 21.23 1.59 2.54
N PRO A 39 20.59 1.39 3.71
CA PRO A 39 20.49 0.06 4.34
C PRO A 39 19.86 -1.00 3.42
N LEU A 40 19.08 -0.55 2.43
CA LEU A 40 18.40 -1.40 1.47
C LEU A 40 19.21 -1.66 0.18
N ALA A 41 20.41 -1.08 0.04
CA ALA A 41 21.25 -1.21 -1.16
C ALA A 41 21.66 -2.66 -1.46
N LYS A 42 21.75 -3.49 -0.42
CA LYS A 42 22.08 -4.92 -0.53
C LYS A 42 20.97 -5.78 -1.13
N PHE A 43 19.74 -5.28 -1.22
CA PHE A 43 18.62 -6.05 -1.75
C PHE A 43 18.45 -5.83 -3.25
N PRO A 44 18.19 -6.89 -4.03
CA PRO A 44 18.06 -6.79 -5.47
C PRO A 44 16.75 -6.10 -5.87
N GLY A 45 16.73 -5.50 -7.07
CA GLY A 45 15.54 -4.84 -7.62
C GLY A 45 15.90 -3.88 -8.77
N PRO A 46 14.91 -3.33 -9.47
CA PRO A 46 15.16 -2.34 -10.51
C PRO A 46 15.84 -1.08 -9.94
N LYS A 47 16.93 -0.62 -10.55
CA LYS A 47 17.64 0.60 -10.10
C LYS A 47 16.73 1.82 -10.06
N LEU A 48 15.81 1.95 -11.02
CA LEU A 48 14.82 3.04 -11.05
C LEU A 48 13.89 3.01 -9.82
N ALA A 49 13.47 1.82 -9.39
CA ALA A 49 12.67 1.62 -8.18
C ALA A 49 13.48 1.95 -6.91
N ALA A 50 14.77 1.61 -6.88
CA ALA A 50 15.67 1.98 -5.79
C ALA A 50 15.96 3.50 -5.73
N LEU A 51 15.93 4.18 -6.88
CA LEU A 51 16.18 5.63 -6.98
C LEU A 51 14.97 6.46 -6.57
N SER A 52 13.77 6.09 -7.02
CA SER A 52 12.57 6.91 -6.80
C SER A 52 11.27 6.12 -6.81
N SER A 53 10.33 6.55 -5.96
CA SER A 53 8.93 6.08 -5.97
C SER A 53 8.18 6.44 -7.25
N TRP A 54 8.73 7.33 -8.10
CA TRP A 54 8.18 7.65 -9.42
C TRP A 54 8.10 6.43 -10.34
N TYR A 55 8.96 5.43 -10.14
CA TYR A 55 8.87 4.17 -10.88
C TYR A 55 7.54 3.45 -10.61
N ALA A 56 7.14 3.33 -9.34
CA ALA A 56 5.85 2.77 -8.96
C ALA A 56 4.69 3.66 -9.47
N ALA A 57 4.80 4.99 -9.26
CA ALA A 57 3.79 5.94 -9.68
C ALA A 57 3.55 5.93 -11.20
N TYR A 58 4.58 5.72 -12.02
CA TYR A 58 4.41 5.55 -13.46
C TYR A 58 3.53 4.34 -13.80
N HIS A 59 3.79 3.19 -13.17
CA HIS A 59 3.00 1.98 -13.41
C HIS A 59 1.57 2.07 -12.86
N ASP A 60 1.36 2.81 -11.76
CA ASP A 60 0.04 2.98 -11.18
C ASP A 60 -0.78 4.06 -11.89
N LEU A 61 -0.22 5.24 -12.12
CA LEU A 61 -0.94 6.39 -12.65
C LEU A 61 -1.01 6.41 -14.18
N VAL A 62 0.08 6.01 -14.86
CA VAL A 62 0.17 6.08 -16.33
C VAL A 62 -0.19 4.75 -16.98
N ARG A 63 0.15 3.62 -16.35
CA ARG A 63 -0.09 2.28 -16.91
C ARG A 63 -1.38 1.61 -16.40
N GLY A 64 -2.21 2.33 -15.63
CA GLY A 64 -3.51 1.88 -15.18
C GLY A 64 -3.44 0.86 -14.03
N GLY A 65 -2.70 1.17 -12.97
CA GLY A 65 -2.67 0.34 -11.75
C GLY A 65 -1.91 -0.98 -11.90
N LYS A 66 -0.93 -1.06 -12.80
CA LYS A 66 -0.26 -2.33 -13.14
C LYS A 66 0.93 -2.67 -12.25
N TYR A 67 1.25 -1.85 -11.25
CA TYR A 67 2.48 -2.03 -10.49
C TYR A 67 2.53 -3.35 -9.74
N VAL A 68 1.39 -3.89 -9.30
CA VAL A 68 1.34 -5.21 -8.62
C VAL A 68 1.90 -6.34 -9.49
N TRP A 69 1.59 -6.33 -10.78
CA TRP A 69 2.08 -7.31 -11.76
C TRP A 69 3.56 -7.12 -12.05
N VAL A 70 4.02 -5.87 -12.09
CA VAL A 70 5.44 -5.56 -12.23
C VAL A 70 6.22 -6.07 -11.01
N VAL A 71 5.68 -5.93 -9.80
CA VAL A 71 6.31 -6.49 -8.59
C VAL A 71 6.35 -8.02 -8.64
N GLU A 72 5.33 -8.67 -9.18
CA GLU A 72 5.36 -10.11 -9.42
C GLU A 72 6.50 -10.50 -10.39
N GLU A 73 6.64 -9.80 -11.51
CA GLU A 73 7.74 -10.00 -12.46
C GLU A 73 9.11 -9.75 -11.80
N MET A 74 9.21 -8.76 -10.92
CA MET A 74 10.43 -8.53 -10.15
C MET A 74 10.75 -9.73 -9.25
N HIS A 75 9.77 -10.32 -8.57
CA HIS A 75 10.00 -11.52 -7.77
C HIS A 75 10.47 -12.71 -8.61
N ARG A 76 9.89 -12.88 -9.82
CA ARG A 76 10.36 -13.91 -10.77
C ARG A 76 11.81 -13.68 -11.20
N LYS A 77 12.27 -12.43 -11.29
CA LYS A 77 13.61 -12.07 -11.75
C LYS A 77 14.67 -12.00 -10.64
N TYR A 78 14.34 -11.40 -9.51
CA TYR A 78 15.29 -11.04 -8.45
C TYR A 78 15.17 -11.92 -7.21
N GLY A 79 14.12 -12.74 -7.10
CA GLY A 79 13.91 -13.68 -6.01
C GLY A 79 12.90 -13.21 -4.94
N PRO A 80 12.89 -13.85 -3.76
CA PRO A 80 11.81 -13.71 -2.77
C PRO A 80 11.78 -12.37 -2.05
N VAL A 81 12.86 -11.60 -2.04
CA VAL A 81 12.93 -10.29 -1.38
C VAL A 81 13.45 -9.27 -2.37
N VAL A 82 12.63 -8.28 -2.68
CA VAL A 82 12.91 -7.30 -3.74
C VAL A 82 12.75 -5.89 -3.20
N ARG A 83 13.67 -5.01 -3.56
CA ARG A 83 13.54 -3.58 -3.34
C ARG A 83 12.63 -2.95 -4.40
N VAL A 84 11.44 -2.54 -3.98
CA VAL A 84 10.38 -1.96 -4.84
C VAL A 84 10.32 -0.44 -4.77
N ARG A 85 10.88 0.17 -3.71
CA ARG A 85 11.01 1.63 -3.58
C ARG A 85 12.34 1.99 -2.91
N PRO A 86 12.74 3.28 -2.85
CA PRO A 86 13.96 3.68 -2.15
C PRO A 86 14.00 3.23 -0.69
N ASP A 87 12.82 3.15 -0.05
CA ASP A 87 12.60 2.89 1.37
C ASP A 87 11.70 1.67 1.63
N ALA A 88 11.41 0.84 0.62
CA ALA A 88 10.52 -0.32 0.79
C ALA A 88 11.03 -1.59 0.11
N LEU A 89 10.91 -2.70 0.85
CA LEU A 89 11.09 -4.06 0.36
C LEU A 89 9.73 -4.73 0.21
N HIS A 90 9.62 -5.60 -0.79
CA HIS A 90 8.51 -6.51 -0.97
C HIS A 90 9.01 -7.95 -0.74
N PHE A 91 8.23 -8.71 0.03
CA PHE A 91 8.55 -10.07 0.42
C PHE A 91 7.54 -11.02 -0.20
N ASN A 92 8.02 -12.04 -0.89
CA ASN A 92 7.25 -13.14 -1.44
C ASN A 92 7.85 -14.46 -0.95
N ASP A 93 7.77 -14.67 0.36
CA ASP A 93 8.30 -15.86 1.02
C ASP A 93 7.57 -16.08 2.37
N PRO A 94 6.91 -17.23 2.54
CA PRO A 94 6.11 -17.52 3.73
C PRO A 94 6.93 -17.55 5.02
N ARG A 95 8.24 -17.78 4.94
CA ARG A 95 9.13 -17.79 6.12
C ARG A 95 9.16 -16.46 6.88
N PHE A 96 8.79 -15.36 6.22
CA PHE A 96 8.73 -14.04 6.84
C PHE A 96 7.35 -13.70 7.42
N ILE A 97 6.32 -14.54 7.29
CA ILE A 97 4.98 -14.24 7.79
C ILE A 97 5.02 -13.99 9.30
N ASP A 98 5.63 -14.90 10.06
CA ASP A 98 5.70 -14.77 11.52
C ASP A 98 6.57 -13.60 11.95
N GLU A 99 7.58 -13.24 11.15
CA GLU A 99 8.44 -12.09 11.45
C GLU A 99 7.72 -10.77 11.14
N ILE A 100 7.09 -10.62 9.98
CA ILE A 100 6.45 -9.38 9.50
C ILE A 100 5.08 -9.15 10.15
N TYR A 101 4.31 -10.22 10.35
CA TYR A 101 2.94 -10.18 10.89
C TYR A 101 2.84 -10.61 12.35
N ALA A 102 3.97 -10.80 13.04
CA ALA A 102 4.04 -11.13 14.46
C ALA A 102 3.03 -10.34 15.31
N GLN A 103 2.10 -11.03 15.97
CA GLN A 103 1.16 -10.44 16.92
C GLN A 103 1.77 -10.47 18.32
N SER A 104 2.73 -9.58 18.60
CA SER A 104 3.37 -9.49 19.92
C SER A 104 3.14 -8.14 20.55
N PRO A 105 2.73 -8.07 21.85
CA PRO A 105 2.58 -6.80 22.53
C PRO A 105 3.91 -6.05 22.67
N LYS A 106 5.04 -6.76 22.59
CA LYS A 106 6.40 -6.23 22.70
C LYS A 106 6.95 -5.68 21.37
N ARG A 107 6.33 -6.01 20.23
CA ARG A 107 6.75 -5.52 18.91
C ARG A 107 5.84 -4.35 18.49
N ARG A 108 6.35 -3.13 18.58
CA ARG A 108 5.69 -1.92 18.05
C ARG A 108 5.98 -1.79 16.56
N ARG A 109 4.95 -1.50 15.76
CA ARG A 109 5.09 -1.26 14.32
C ARG A 109 4.17 -0.14 13.89
N GLU A 110 4.72 0.81 13.15
CA GLU A 110 3.94 1.87 12.52
C GLU A 110 3.63 1.51 11.07
N ARG A 111 2.43 1.85 10.62
CA ARG A 111 2.07 1.70 9.21
C ARG A 111 2.73 2.80 8.38
N TYR A 112 3.07 2.48 7.14
CA TYR A 112 3.62 3.48 6.23
C TYR A 112 2.60 4.58 5.95
N LYS A 113 2.98 5.83 6.20
CA LYS A 113 2.10 7.01 6.15
C LYS A 113 1.30 7.11 4.85
N THR A 114 1.94 6.91 3.70
CA THR A 114 1.29 7.00 2.39
C THR A 114 0.21 5.93 2.19
N VAL A 115 0.41 4.72 2.74
CA VAL A 115 -0.60 3.65 2.66
C VAL A 115 -1.85 4.04 3.45
N VAL A 116 -1.66 4.62 4.64
CA VAL A 116 -2.75 5.04 5.52
C VAL A 116 -3.51 6.25 4.95
N GLN A 117 -2.80 7.23 4.40
CA GLN A 117 -3.42 8.45 3.84
C GLN A 117 -4.34 8.17 2.65
N ASN A 118 -4.05 7.14 1.85
CA ASN A 118 -4.86 6.77 0.69
C ASN A 118 -6.23 6.17 1.06
N LEU A 119 -6.48 5.80 2.32
CA LEU A 119 -7.74 5.20 2.77
C LEU A 119 -8.88 6.22 2.99
N GLN A 120 -8.60 7.52 2.93
CA GLN A 120 -9.60 8.61 3.06
C GLN A 120 -10.49 8.53 4.32
N ALA A 121 -10.03 7.87 5.39
CA ALA A 121 -10.79 7.66 6.61
C ALA A 121 -9.92 7.89 7.86
N PRO A 122 -9.36 9.10 8.06
CA PRO A 122 -8.33 9.36 9.07
C PRO A 122 -8.80 8.99 10.48
N GLY A 123 -7.95 8.27 11.22
CA GLY A 123 -8.24 7.86 12.60
C GLY A 123 -9.21 6.68 12.73
N SER A 124 -9.72 6.13 11.62
CA SER A 124 -10.43 4.84 11.59
C SER A 124 -9.48 3.68 11.91
N MET A 125 -10.02 2.52 12.28
CA MET A 125 -9.20 1.33 12.59
C MET A 125 -8.23 0.97 11.46
N LEU A 126 -8.64 1.10 10.20
CA LEU A 126 -7.80 0.81 9.04
C LEU A 126 -6.76 1.91 8.75
N ALA A 127 -7.05 3.16 9.10
CA ALA A 127 -6.22 4.33 8.78
C ALA A 127 -5.58 4.96 10.03
N THR A 128 -5.03 4.13 10.91
CA THR A 128 -4.21 4.53 12.06
C THR A 128 -2.74 4.17 11.80
N ILE A 129 -1.83 5.12 12.07
CA ILE A 129 -0.37 4.91 11.94
C ILE A 129 0.22 4.42 13.26
N ASP A 130 -0.09 5.12 14.36
CA ASP A 130 0.41 4.78 15.69
C ASP A 130 -0.10 3.41 16.16
N HIS A 131 0.83 2.63 16.70
CA HIS A 131 0.61 1.25 17.10
C HIS A 131 -0.42 1.11 18.23
N ASP A 132 -0.31 1.95 19.27
CA ASP A 132 -1.20 1.84 20.44
C ASP A 132 -2.60 2.37 20.12
N PHE A 133 -2.67 3.42 19.33
CA PHE A 133 -3.93 3.94 18.84
C PHE A 133 -4.63 2.94 17.93
N HIS A 134 -3.89 2.27 17.03
CA HIS A 134 -4.42 1.16 16.25
C HIS A 134 -4.92 0.02 17.14
N ARG A 135 -4.13 -0.39 18.15
CA ARG A 135 -4.53 -1.43 19.11
C ARG A 135 -5.83 -1.07 19.82
N LYS A 136 -5.96 0.16 20.32
CA LYS A 136 -7.17 0.67 20.97
C LYS A 136 -8.38 0.67 20.02
N ARG A 137 -8.20 1.08 18.76
CA ARG A 137 -9.28 1.03 17.75
C ARG A 137 -9.68 -0.41 17.41
N ARG A 138 -8.71 -1.32 17.31
CA ARG A 138 -8.95 -2.73 17.00
C ARG A 138 -9.66 -3.45 18.16
N SER A 139 -9.32 -3.15 19.42
CA SER A 139 -9.90 -3.84 20.58
C SER A 139 -11.42 -3.68 20.69
N VAL A 140 -11.96 -2.53 20.28
CA VAL A 140 -13.42 -2.29 20.23
C VAL A 140 -14.13 -3.23 19.26
N LEU A 141 -13.46 -3.63 18.17
CA LEU A 141 -14.04 -4.51 17.15
C LEU A 141 -13.88 -6.00 17.47
N ASN A 142 -12.93 -6.38 18.32
CA ASN A 142 -12.64 -7.79 18.62
C ASN A 142 -13.86 -8.62 19.03
N PRO A 143 -14.81 -8.14 19.87
CA PRO A 143 -15.99 -8.92 20.24
C PRO A 143 -16.85 -9.36 19.05
N TYR A 144 -16.97 -8.54 18.01
CA TYR A 144 -17.74 -8.86 16.80
C TYR A 144 -17.17 -10.06 16.03
N PHE A 145 -15.88 -10.37 16.21
CA PHE A 145 -15.20 -11.51 15.60
C PHE A 145 -15.02 -12.69 16.57
N SER A 146 -15.70 -12.69 17.72
CA SER A 146 -15.72 -13.84 18.63
C SER A 146 -16.49 -15.02 18.01
N GLN A 147 -16.13 -16.24 18.37
CA GLN A 147 -16.82 -17.44 17.88
C GLN A 147 -18.34 -17.39 18.17
N GLN A 148 -18.74 -16.87 19.32
CA GLN A 148 -20.15 -16.70 19.69
C GLN A 148 -20.89 -15.76 18.74
N ASN A 149 -20.32 -14.58 18.45
CA ASN A 149 -20.96 -13.62 17.54
C ASN A 149 -20.94 -14.10 16.09
N VAL A 150 -19.91 -14.82 15.67
CA VAL A 150 -19.87 -15.46 14.35
C VAL A 150 -21.00 -16.50 14.22
N ARG A 151 -21.20 -17.36 15.22
CA ARG A 151 -22.33 -18.31 15.24
C ARG A 151 -23.68 -17.63 15.26
N ARG A 152 -23.80 -16.48 15.94
CA ARG A 152 -25.04 -15.70 15.95
C ARG A 152 -25.39 -15.11 14.56
N LEU A 153 -24.39 -14.84 13.72
CA LEU A 153 -24.59 -14.32 12.36
C LEU A 153 -24.95 -15.43 11.36
N GLU A 154 -24.68 -16.70 11.69
CA GLU A 154 -24.91 -17.84 10.79
C GLU A 154 -26.35 -17.92 10.24
N PRO A 155 -27.43 -17.75 11.03
CA PRO A 155 -28.79 -17.79 10.49
C PRO A 155 -29.04 -16.70 9.45
N VAL A 156 -28.55 -15.48 9.71
CA VAL A 156 -28.67 -14.34 8.77
C VAL A 156 -28.00 -14.66 7.43
N ILE A 157 -26.80 -15.27 7.49
CA ILE A 157 -26.08 -15.69 6.28
C ILE A 157 -26.90 -16.73 5.52
N ASN A 158 -27.40 -17.76 6.22
CA ASN A 158 -28.19 -18.83 5.60
C ASN A 158 -29.48 -18.30 4.97
N ASP A 159 -30.21 -17.42 5.66
CA ASP A 159 -31.44 -16.80 5.15
C ASP A 159 -31.16 -15.93 3.92
N THR A 160 -30.08 -15.14 3.95
CA THR A 160 -29.67 -14.30 2.82
C THR A 160 -29.26 -15.15 1.61
N LEU A 161 -28.52 -16.24 1.83
CA LEU A 161 -28.13 -17.16 0.77
C LEU A 161 -29.34 -17.92 0.22
N ALA A 162 -30.28 -18.34 1.05
CA ALA A 162 -31.53 -18.98 0.59
C ALA A 162 -32.34 -18.02 -0.29
N ALA A 163 -32.46 -16.76 0.10
CA ALA A 163 -33.11 -15.73 -0.72
C ALA A 163 -32.38 -15.48 -2.05
N LEU A 164 -31.05 -15.47 -2.04
CA LEU A 164 -30.24 -15.34 -3.25
C LEU A 164 -30.45 -16.53 -4.19
N LEU A 165 -30.37 -17.76 -3.68
CA LEU A 165 -30.58 -18.99 -4.45
C LEU A 165 -31.98 -19.03 -5.07
N HIS A 166 -33.01 -18.68 -4.30
CA HIS A 166 -34.37 -18.60 -4.82
C HIS A 166 -34.50 -17.60 -5.99
N ARG A 167 -33.82 -16.45 -5.93
CA ARG A 167 -33.76 -15.51 -7.07
C ARG A 167 -33.01 -16.10 -8.26
N MET A 168 -31.91 -16.80 -8.00
CA MET A 168 -31.13 -17.48 -9.04
C MET A 168 -31.94 -18.55 -9.77
N ASP A 169 -32.82 -19.28 -9.07
CA ASP A 169 -33.71 -20.26 -9.71
C ASP A 169 -34.70 -19.61 -10.68
N GLY A 170 -35.23 -18.42 -10.33
CA GLY A 170 -36.10 -17.64 -11.21
C GLY A 170 -35.35 -17.13 -12.44
N TRP A 171 -34.13 -16.65 -12.22
CA TRP A 171 -33.22 -16.16 -13.25
C TRP A 171 -32.74 -17.24 -14.21
N ALA A 172 -32.45 -18.45 -13.73
CA ALA A 172 -32.02 -19.55 -14.58
C ALA A 172 -33.05 -19.88 -15.69
N LYS A 173 -34.34 -19.63 -15.43
CA LYS A 173 -35.44 -19.87 -16.36
C LYS A 173 -35.53 -18.84 -17.49
N THR A 174 -34.92 -17.65 -17.34
CA THR A 174 -35.01 -16.59 -18.36
C THR A 174 -34.03 -16.77 -19.50
N GLY A 175 -32.97 -17.57 -19.33
CA GLY A 175 -31.91 -17.75 -20.31
C GLY A 175 -31.04 -16.51 -20.55
N THR A 176 -31.19 -15.46 -19.73
CA THR A 176 -30.44 -14.21 -19.88
C THR A 176 -29.17 -14.22 -19.03
N PRO A 177 -28.01 -13.79 -19.56
CA PRO A 177 -26.79 -13.64 -18.75
C PRO A 177 -26.99 -12.65 -17.59
N ILE A 178 -26.49 -13.00 -16.41
CA ILE A 178 -26.63 -12.18 -15.20
C ILE A 178 -25.28 -11.83 -14.62
N GLN A 179 -25.16 -10.58 -14.19
CA GLN A 179 -23.96 -10.07 -13.55
C GLN A 179 -23.92 -10.47 -12.07
N MET A 180 -23.34 -11.64 -11.78
CA MET A 180 -23.26 -12.20 -10.42
C MET A 180 -22.55 -11.30 -9.40
N SER A 181 -21.64 -10.43 -9.85
CA SER A 181 -20.96 -9.49 -8.95
C SER A 181 -21.94 -8.52 -8.27
N VAL A 182 -23.04 -8.15 -8.92
CA VAL A 182 -24.09 -7.31 -8.31
C VAL A 182 -24.85 -8.09 -7.26
N ALA A 183 -25.22 -9.34 -7.57
CA ALA A 183 -25.95 -10.22 -6.66
C ALA A 183 -25.15 -10.51 -5.39
N PHE A 184 -23.87 -10.84 -5.52
CA PHE A 184 -22.99 -11.08 -4.36
C PHE A 184 -22.74 -9.82 -3.54
N ARG A 185 -22.62 -8.65 -4.19
CA ARG A 185 -22.52 -7.36 -3.47
C ARG A 185 -23.77 -7.06 -2.67
N ALA A 186 -24.95 -7.33 -3.23
CA ALA A 186 -26.22 -7.15 -2.54
C ALA A 186 -26.32 -8.09 -1.33
N ALA A 187 -26.09 -9.39 -1.53
CA ALA A 187 -26.11 -10.37 -0.44
C ALA A 187 -25.09 -10.04 0.68
N THR A 188 -23.87 -9.62 0.32
CA THR A 188 -22.87 -9.21 1.30
C THR A 188 -23.34 -7.99 2.09
N LYS A 189 -23.98 -7.01 1.43
CA LYS A 189 -24.53 -5.83 2.10
C LYS A 189 -25.66 -6.20 3.06
N ASP A 190 -26.57 -7.07 2.64
CA ASP A 190 -27.70 -7.53 3.46
C ASP A 190 -27.18 -8.23 4.73
N ILE A 191 -26.14 -9.07 4.60
CA ILE A 191 -25.47 -9.74 5.74
C ILE A 191 -24.82 -8.73 6.69
N ILE A 192 -24.14 -7.71 6.17
CA ILE A 192 -23.41 -6.72 7.00
C ILE A 192 -24.38 -5.76 7.73
N GLN A 193 -25.60 -5.58 7.22
CA GLN A 193 -26.58 -4.63 7.77
C GLN A 193 -27.54 -5.22 8.80
N ALA A 194 -27.62 -6.54 8.92
CA ALA A 194 -28.47 -7.26 9.87
C ALA A 194 -27.94 -7.18 11.31
#